data_AF-A0A3L6M2S0-F1
#
_entry.id   AF-A0A3L6M2S0-F1
#
_cell.length_a   1.000
_cell.length_b   1.000
_cell.length_c   1.000
_cell.angle_alpha   90.00
_cell.angle_beta   90.00
_cell.angle_gamma   90.00
#
_symmetry.space_group_name_H-M   'P 1'
#
loop_
_entity.id
_entity.type
_entity.pdbx_description
1 polymer ?
#
loop_
_entity_poly.entity_id
_entity_poly.type
_entity_poly.pdbx_seq_one_letter_code
_entity_poly.pdbx_strand_id
1 'polypeptide(L)'
;MLLVVKARGGSPPPRVVALPTAVRTQVIERRRSRQAYRQISEQCGIGQSTIARWLRCAGLNRLASLEPASPIMHYEHPTLGDMLHLDIKKLGRFHRPGHRVTRDRSQNIPRAGWEFVHVALDGHSRVAFADTQPDDSGRSAC
;
A
#
# COMPACT_ATOMS: atom_id res chain seq x y z
N MET A 1 -23.14 20.52 12.26
CA MET A 1 -23.25 19.68 11.05
C MET A 1 -22.74 18.28 11.39
N LEU A 2 -23.65 17.36 11.70
CA LEU A 2 -23.32 16.02 12.21
C LEU A 2 -23.07 15.09 11.01
N LEU A 3 -21.82 14.65 10.81
CA LEU A 3 -21.47 13.70 9.75
C LEU A 3 -21.94 12.29 10.15
N VAL A 4 -23.08 11.87 9.60
CA VAL A 4 -23.54 10.49 9.64
C VAL A 4 -22.62 9.65 8.74
N VAL A 5 -21.72 8.87 9.36
CA VAL A 5 -20.93 7.87 8.64
C VAL A 5 -21.88 6.76 8.21
N LYS A 6 -22.21 6.71 6.92
CA LYS A 6 -23.02 5.67 6.29
C LYS A 6 -22.32 4.32 6.48
N ALA A 7 -22.90 3.44 7.29
CA ALA A 7 -22.46 2.06 7.43
C ALA A 7 -22.46 1.40 6.04
N ARG A 8 -21.31 0.89 5.59
CA ARG A 8 -21.24 0.13 4.34
C ARG A 8 -22.07 -1.14 4.53
N GLY A 9 -23.06 -1.35 3.67
CA GLY A 9 -23.92 -2.54 3.70
C GLY A 9 -23.09 -3.82 3.63
N GLY A 10 -23.00 -4.52 4.75
CA GLY A 10 -22.48 -5.88 4.81
C GLY A 10 -23.65 -6.86 4.92
N SER A 11 -23.55 -8.01 4.25
CA SER A 11 -24.45 -9.14 4.50
C SER A 11 -24.56 -9.43 6.00
N PRO A 12 -25.73 -9.90 6.48
CA PRO A 12 -25.88 -10.29 7.87
C PRO A 12 -24.75 -11.28 8.23
N PRO A 13 -24.09 -11.10 9.39
CA PRO A 13 -23.00 -11.98 9.77
C PRO A 13 -23.51 -13.43 9.78
N PRO A 14 -22.77 -14.38 9.18
CA PRO A 14 -23.16 -15.78 9.21
C PRO A 14 -23.38 -16.19 10.67
N ARG A 15 -24.41 -17.01 10.94
CA ARG A 15 -24.77 -17.46 12.30
C ARG A 15 -23.52 -18.09 12.95
N VAL A 16 -22.83 -17.32 13.79
CA VAL A 16 -21.61 -17.77 14.45
C VAL A 16 -22.06 -18.57 15.66
N VAL A 17 -21.55 -19.79 15.81
CA VAL A 17 -21.69 -20.53 17.06
C VAL A 17 -21.18 -19.61 18.17
N ALA A 18 -22.04 -19.35 19.17
CA ALA A 18 -21.72 -18.43 20.24
C ALA A 18 -20.53 -18.98 21.04
N LEU A 19 -19.33 -18.42 20.82
CA LEU A 19 -18.19 -18.68 21.70
C LEU A 19 -18.56 -18.18 23.12
N PRO A 20 -18.13 -18.86 24.19
CA PRO A 20 -18.25 -18.34 25.55
C PRO A 20 -17.59 -16.95 25.67
N THR A 21 -18.13 -16.08 26.50
CA THR A 21 -17.63 -14.69 26.63
C THR A 21 -16.15 -14.63 27.00
N ALA A 22 -15.68 -15.49 27.92
CA ALA A 22 -14.27 -15.57 28.30
C ALA A 22 -13.35 -15.87 27.10
N VAL A 23 -13.77 -16.80 26.25
CA VAL A 23 -13.04 -17.18 25.04
C VAL A 23 -12.98 -16.01 24.04
N ARG A 24 -14.08 -15.28 23.89
CA ARG A 24 -14.13 -14.10 23.01
C ARG A 24 -13.14 -13.03 23.45
N THR A 25 -13.10 -12.72 24.75
CA THR A 25 -12.16 -11.75 25.31
C THR A 25 -10.72 -12.15 25.03
N GLN A 26 -10.37 -13.42 25.29
CA GLN A 26 -9.02 -13.93 25.04
C GLN A 26 -8.63 -13.83 23.55
N VAL A 27 -9.56 -14.16 22.63
CA VAL A 27 -9.34 -14.05 21.18
C VAL A 27 -9.14 -12.59 20.76
N ILE A 28 -9.90 -11.63 21.31
CA ILE A 28 -9.72 -10.19 21.03
C ILE A 28 -8.36 -9.71 21.52
N GLU A 29 -8.01 -10.00 22.78
CA GLU A 29 -6.76 -9.56 23.39
C GLU A 29 -5.57 -10.05 22.60
N ARG A 30 -5.52 -11.36 22.31
CA ARG A 30 -4.47 -11.96 21.48
C ARG A 30 -4.43 -11.34 20.09
N ARG A 31 -5.60 -11.06 19.50
CA ARG A 31 -5.66 -10.42 18.19
C ARG A 31 -5.12 -8.98 18.23
N ARG A 32 -5.41 -8.22 19.28
CA ARG A 32 -4.89 -6.86 19.50
C ARG A 32 -3.38 -6.87 19.74
N SER A 33 -2.83 -7.91 20.35
CA SER A 33 -1.39 -8.19 20.43
C SER A 33 -0.78 -8.68 19.10
N ARG A 34 -1.48 -8.49 17.97
CA ARG A 34 -1.07 -8.80 16.59
C ARG A 34 -0.73 -10.27 16.31
N GLN A 35 -1.19 -11.20 17.16
CA GLN A 35 -0.99 -12.61 16.90
C GLN A 35 -1.73 -13.08 15.63
N ALA A 36 -1.10 -14.00 14.92
CA ALA A 36 -1.70 -14.67 13.76
C ALA A 36 -2.79 -15.64 14.20
N TYR A 37 -3.77 -15.91 13.34
CA TYR A 37 -4.91 -16.79 13.71
C TYR A 37 -4.46 -18.19 14.11
N ARG A 38 -3.35 -18.68 13.55
CA ARG A 38 -2.74 -19.95 13.94
C ARG A 38 -2.29 -19.95 15.41
N GLN A 39 -1.59 -18.91 15.86
CA GLN A 39 -1.14 -18.79 17.24
C GLN A 39 -2.32 -18.68 18.21
N ILE A 40 -3.35 -17.92 17.84
CA ILE A 40 -4.58 -17.79 18.62
C ILE A 40 -5.29 -19.16 18.70
N SER A 41 -5.31 -19.90 17.60
CA SER A 41 -5.91 -21.25 17.52
C SER A 41 -5.22 -22.22 18.46
N GLU A 42 -3.89 -22.28 18.42
CA GLU A 42 -3.06 -23.14 19.28
C GLU A 42 -3.25 -22.80 20.78
N GLN A 43 -3.40 -21.53 21.12
CA GLN A 43 -3.49 -21.07 22.51
C GLN A 43 -4.91 -21.12 23.09
N CYS A 44 -5.94 -21.00 22.25
CA CYS A 44 -7.34 -21.02 22.68
C CYS A 44 -8.04 -22.36 22.44
N GLY A 45 -7.41 -23.30 21.72
CA GLY A 45 -8.02 -24.60 21.38
C GLY A 45 -9.20 -24.50 20.40
N ILE A 46 -9.23 -23.47 19.56
CA ILE A 46 -10.35 -23.18 18.66
C ILE A 46 -9.88 -23.24 17.22
N GLY A 47 -10.67 -23.83 16.32
CA GLY A 47 -10.35 -23.86 14.90
C GLY A 47 -10.15 -22.47 14.28
N GLN A 48 -9.13 -22.33 13.43
CA GLN A 48 -8.80 -21.06 12.77
C GLN A 48 -9.99 -20.45 12.01
N SER A 49 -10.83 -21.27 11.39
CA SER A 49 -12.04 -20.85 10.67
C SER A 49 -13.06 -20.17 11.60
N THR A 50 -13.22 -20.67 12.82
CA THR A 50 -14.08 -20.09 13.85
C THR A 50 -13.53 -18.75 14.33
N ILE A 51 -12.22 -18.67 14.60
CA ILE A 51 -11.53 -17.42 14.96
C ILE A 51 -11.69 -16.37 13.85
N ALA A 52 -11.44 -16.74 12.59
CA ALA A 52 -11.55 -15.84 11.44
C ALA A 52 -12.98 -15.31 11.27
N ARG A 53 -13.98 -16.20 11.35
CA ARG A 53 -15.39 -15.81 11.24
C ARG A 53 -15.81 -14.88 12.37
N TRP A 54 -15.38 -15.16 13.59
CA TRP A 54 -15.73 -14.36 14.76
C TRP A 54 -15.01 -13.00 14.75
N LEU A 55 -13.71 -12.95 14.47
CA LEU A 55 -12.96 -11.69 14.34
C LEU A 55 -13.48 -10.82 13.18
N ARG A 56 -13.97 -11.43 12.09
CA ARG A 56 -14.68 -10.70 11.03
C ARG A 56 -15.97 -10.05 11.53
N CYS A 57 -16.75 -10.75 12.36
CA CYS A 57 -17.96 -10.18 12.98
C CYS A 57 -17.62 -9.08 13.98
N ALA A 58 -16.49 -9.20 14.68
CA ALA A 58 -15.97 -8.18 15.59
C ALA A 58 -15.23 -7.01 14.89
N GLY A 59 -15.10 -7.03 13.56
CA GLY A 59 -14.37 -5.99 12.80
C GLY A 59 -12.83 -6.04 12.92
N LEU A 60 -12.28 -7.06 13.56
CA LEU A 60 -10.85 -7.22 13.88
C LEU A 60 -10.12 -8.20 12.93
N ASN A 61 -10.71 -8.50 11.77
CA ASN A 61 -10.12 -9.46 10.84
C ASN A 61 -8.86 -8.91 10.14
N ARG A 62 -8.81 -7.61 9.86
CA ARG A 62 -7.67 -6.96 9.17
C ARG A 62 -6.69 -6.36 10.18
N LEU A 63 -5.39 -6.40 9.88
CA LEU A 63 -4.39 -5.72 10.72
C LEU A 63 -4.63 -4.21 10.79
N ALA A 64 -5.05 -3.60 9.68
CA ALA A 64 -5.44 -2.19 9.62
C ALA A 64 -6.65 -1.82 10.51
N SER A 65 -7.43 -2.81 10.97
CA SER A 65 -8.49 -2.58 11.95
C SER A 65 -7.96 -2.51 13.39
N LEU A 66 -6.77 -3.07 13.66
CA LEU A 66 -6.15 -3.07 14.99
C LEU A 66 -5.46 -1.74 15.27
N GLU A 67 -4.92 -1.14 14.21
CA GLU A 67 -4.15 0.09 14.24
C GLU A 67 -4.53 0.87 12.97
N PRO A 68 -5.51 1.79 13.08
CA PRO A 68 -5.86 2.66 11.98
C PRO A 68 -4.63 3.42 11.50
N ALA A 69 -4.50 3.58 10.17
CA ALA A 69 -3.40 4.37 9.62
C ALA A 69 -3.46 5.79 10.21
N SER A 70 -2.31 6.29 10.65
CA SER A 70 -2.18 7.69 11.04
C SER A 70 -2.68 8.59 9.91
N PRO A 71 -3.30 9.74 10.23
CA PRO A 71 -3.70 10.69 9.21
C PRO A 71 -2.47 11.10 8.38
N ILE A 72 -2.67 11.26 7.08
CA ILE A 72 -1.60 11.69 6.18
C ILE A 72 -1.27 13.14 6.52
N MET A 73 -0.05 13.37 7.00
CA MET A 73 0.46 14.72 7.27
C MET A 73 1.05 15.28 5.97
N HIS A 74 0.32 16.17 5.31
CA HIS A 74 0.83 16.93 4.18
C HIS A 74 1.54 18.17 4.72
N TYR A 75 2.79 18.36 4.37
CA TYR A 75 3.53 19.59 4.60
C TYR A 75 3.76 20.28 3.27
N GLU A 76 3.82 21.61 3.30
CA GLU A 76 4.13 22.45 2.16
C GLU A 76 5.13 23.50 2.62
N HIS A 77 6.15 23.74 1.81
CA HIS A 77 7.11 24.80 2.09
C HIS A 77 6.53 26.15 1.64
N PRO A 78 6.80 27.23 2.39
CA PRO A 78 6.09 28.50 2.21
C PRO A 78 6.47 29.26 0.93
N THR A 79 7.63 28.99 0.34
CA THR A 79 8.11 29.73 -0.84
C THR A 79 8.63 28.81 -1.95
N LEU A 80 8.71 29.38 -3.16
CA LEU A 80 9.21 28.70 -4.36
C LEU A 80 10.69 28.33 -4.18
N GLY A 81 11.06 27.09 -4.52
CA GLY A 81 12.44 26.63 -4.45
C GLY A 81 12.91 26.24 -3.04
N ASP A 82 12.07 26.39 -2.01
CA ASP A 82 12.41 25.98 -0.64
C ASP A 82 12.65 24.47 -0.52
N MET A 83 12.01 23.68 -1.38
CA MET A 83 12.19 22.25 -1.44
C MET A 83 12.04 21.74 -2.86
N LEU A 84 13.12 21.15 -3.38
CA LEU A 84 13.11 20.39 -4.63
C LEU A 84 13.09 18.90 -4.33
N HIS A 85 12.12 18.20 -4.91
CA HIS A 85 12.14 16.75 -4.98
C HIS A 85 12.93 16.32 -6.22
N LEU A 86 14.07 15.70 -5.99
CA LEU A 86 14.90 15.11 -7.04
C LEU A 86 14.64 13.60 -7.10
N ASP A 87 14.39 13.09 -8.31
CA ASP A 87 14.27 11.67 -8.59
C ASP A 87 15.06 11.31 -9.84
N ILE A 88 15.66 10.12 -9.84
CA ILE A 88 16.27 9.54 -11.04
C ILE A 88 15.52 8.25 -11.34
N LYS A 89 14.77 8.25 -12.43
CA LYS A 89 14.05 7.06 -12.89
C LYS A 89 14.87 6.30 -13.93
N LYS A 90 15.36 5.13 -13.53
CA LYS A 90 15.95 4.15 -14.44
C LYS A 90 14.86 3.38 -15.18
N LEU A 91 14.80 3.53 -16.49
CA LEU A 91 13.80 2.92 -17.37
C LEU A 91 14.47 2.05 -18.43
N GLY A 92 13.83 0.94 -18.81
CA GLY A 92 14.31 0.11 -19.90
C GLY A 92 14.17 0.86 -21.22
N ARG A 93 15.26 0.96 -21.99
CA ARG A 93 15.28 1.67 -23.27
C ARG A 93 14.38 0.98 -24.30
N PHE A 94 13.72 1.76 -25.14
CA PHE A 94 12.94 1.25 -26.29
C PHE A 94 13.59 1.67 -27.61
N HIS A 95 14.00 0.70 -28.43
CA HIS A 95 14.44 0.97 -29.81
C HIS A 95 13.29 1.01 -30.83
N ARG A 96 12.14 0.44 -30.47
CA ARG A 96 10.90 0.45 -31.25
C ARG A 96 9.70 0.29 -30.31
N PRO A 97 8.48 0.66 -30.74
CA PRO A 97 7.28 0.47 -29.93
C PRO A 97 7.10 -0.98 -29.46
N GLY A 98 6.67 -1.15 -28.20
CA GLY A 98 6.47 -2.47 -27.60
C GLY A 98 5.16 -3.15 -28.02
N HIS A 99 4.98 -4.40 -27.60
CA HIS A 99 3.84 -5.25 -27.96
C HIS A 99 2.46 -4.65 -27.64
N ARG A 100 2.37 -3.67 -26.72
CA ARG A 100 1.10 -2.98 -26.42
C ARG A 100 0.63 -2.13 -27.60
N VAL A 101 1.57 -1.63 -28.40
CA VAL A 101 1.31 -0.88 -29.64
C VAL A 101 1.28 -1.84 -30.83
N THR A 102 2.28 -2.71 -30.97
CA THR A 102 2.44 -3.57 -32.17
C THR A 102 1.59 -4.83 -32.14
N ARG A 103 1.01 -5.20 -30.99
CA ARG A 103 0.31 -6.47 -30.71
C ARG A 103 1.15 -7.74 -30.89
N ASP A 104 2.41 -7.63 -31.27
CA ASP A 104 3.32 -8.77 -31.45
C ASP A 104 4.16 -9.01 -30.18
N ARG A 105 3.93 -10.14 -29.51
CA ARG A 105 4.64 -10.55 -28.29
C ARG A 105 5.91 -11.36 -28.57
N SER A 106 6.16 -11.74 -29.83
CA SER A 106 7.37 -12.48 -30.22
C SER A 106 8.59 -11.56 -30.31
N GLN A 107 8.36 -10.25 -30.42
CA GLN A 107 9.40 -9.23 -30.49
C GLN A 107 9.95 -8.94 -29.10
N ASN A 108 11.08 -9.55 -28.77
CA ASN A 108 11.94 -9.11 -27.67
C ASN A 108 13.15 -8.35 -28.26
N ILE A 109 13.61 -7.30 -27.58
CA ILE A 109 14.82 -6.57 -27.97
C ILE A 109 15.87 -6.82 -26.89
N PRO A 110 16.72 -7.84 -27.05
CA PRO A 110 17.77 -8.10 -26.09
C PRO A 110 18.75 -6.91 -26.08
N ARG A 111 19.25 -6.56 -24.88
CA ARG A 111 20.31 -5.58 -24.69
C ARG A 111 19.99 -4.14 -25.12
N ALA A 112 18.71 -3.73 -25.09
CA ALA A 112 18.34 -2.34 -25.33
C ALA A 112 18.99 -1.36 -24.32
N GLY A 113 19.35 -1.84 -23.13
CA GLY A 113 20.01 -1.05 -22.10
C GLY A 113 19.01 -0.21 -21.30
N TRP A 114 19.53 0.86 -20.71
CA TRP A 114 18.79 1.73 -19.79
C TRP A 114 18.79 3.18 -20.28
N GLU A 115 17.73 3.89 -19.94
CA GLU A 115 17.62 5.34 -19.99
C GLU A 115 17.37 5.85 -18.58
N PHE A 116 17.91 7.02 -18.26
CA PHE A 116 17.82 7.60 -16.93
C PHE A 116 17.13 8.94 -17.05
N VAL A 117 15.91 9.05 -16.52
CA VAL A 117 15.16 10.30 -16.51
C VAL A 117 15.44 10.98 -15.19
N HIS A 118 16.16 12.10 -15.22
CA HIS A 118 16.40 12.94 -14.07
C HIS A 118 15.24 13.92 -13.96
N VAL A 119 14.63 14.00 -12.78
CA VAL A 119 13.43 14.80 -12.52
C VAL A 119 13.70 15.71 -11.34
N ALA A 120 13.35 16.98 -11.48
CA ALA A 120 13.30 17.95 -10.41
C ALA A 120 11.89 18.53 -10.30
N LEU A 121 11.28 18.47 -9.12
CA LEU A 121 9.94 18.99 -8.86
C LEU A 121 9.99 19.98 -7.69
N ASP A 122 9.51 21.20 -7.93
CA ASP A 122 9.33 22.18 -6.85
C ASP A 122 8.12 21.82 -5.97
N GLY A 123 8.36 21.73 -4.66
CA GLY A 123 7.38 21.30 -3.67
C GLY A 123 6.20 22.27 -3.52
N HIS A 124 6.43 23.56 -3.78
CA HIS A 124 5.43 24.63 -3.64
C HIS A 124 4.66 24.88 -4.94
N SER A 125 5.33 25.29 -6.03
CA SER A 125 4.69 25.58 -7.32
C SER A 125 4.22 24.35 -8.09
N ARG A 126 4.74 23.17 -7.77
CA ARG A 126 4.56 21.94 -8.57
C ARG A 126 5.12 22.02 -9.99
N VAL A 127 5.96 23.00 -10.29
CA VAL A 127 6.71 23.05 -11.56
C VAL A 127 7.70 21.89 -11.57
N ALA A 128 7.71 21.13 -12.67
CA ALA A 128 8.58 19.99 -12.87
C ALA A 128 9.50 20.21 -14.07
N PHE A 129 10.77 19.84 -13.91
CA PHE A 129 11.75 19.68 -14.96
C PHE A 129 12.10 18.20 -15.08
N ALA A 130 12.23 17.70 -16.30
CA ALA A 130 12.68 16.33 -16.55
C ALA A 130 13.53 16.27 -17.81
N ASP A 131 14.65 15.56 -17.74
CA ASP A 131 15.51 15.31 -18.89
C ASP A 131 16.11 13.91 -18.86
N THR A 132 16.44 13.38 -20.04
CA THR A 132 17.04 12.06 -20.17
C THR A 132 18.56 12.17 -20.22
N GLN A 133 19.22 11.48 -19.30
CA GLN A 133 20.66 11.52 -19.10
C GLN A 133 21.31 10.15 -19.41
N PRO A 134 22.63 10.11 -19.66
CA PRO A 134 23.33 8.88 -20.01
C PRO A 134 23.40 7.87 -18.85
N ASP A 135 23.44 8.34 -17.60
CA ASP A 135 23.54 7.50 -16.39
C ASP A 135 22.88 8.14 -15.15
N ASP A 136 22.90 7.43 -14.02
CA ASP A 136 22.40 7.86 -12.70
C ASP A 136 23.48 8.52 -11.83
N SER A 137 24.63 8.88 -12.41
CA SER A 137 25.71 9.51 -11.66
C SER A 137 25.39 10.97 -11.32
N GLY A 138 26.01 11.45 -10.24
CA GLY A 138 25.90 12.86 -9.85
C GLY A 138 26.45 13.83 -10.90
N ARG A 139 27.35 13.40 -11.79
CA ARG A 139 27.87 14.26 -12.88
C ARG A 139 26.81 14.54 -13.95
N SER A 140 25.85 13.63 -14.10
CA SER A 140 24.71 13.77 -15.01
C SER A 140 23.51 14.49 -14.38
N ALA A 141 23.47 14.63 -13.05
CA ALA A 141 22.37 15.22 -12.29
C ALA A 141 22.44 16.75 -12.15
N CYS A 142 23.03 17.42 -13.14
CA CYS A 142 23.35 18.86 -13.13
C CYS A 142 22.12 19.78 -13.08
#